data_AF-T2I9U4-F1
#
_entry.id   AF-T2I9U4-F1
#
_cell.length_a   1.000
_cell.length_b   1.000
_cell.length_c   1.000
_cell.angle_alpha   90.00
_cell.angle_beta   90.00
_cell.angle_gamma   90.00
#
_symmetry.space_group_name_H-M   'P 1'
#
loop_
_entity.id
_entity.type
_entity.pdbx_description
1 polymer ?
#
loop_
_entity_poly.entity_id
_entity_poly.type
_entity_poly.pdbx_seq_one_letter_code
_entity_poly.pdbx_strand_id
1 'polypeptide(L)' 'MGRSAYLCPRESCLTLASKKNRLGRRLKAPIPDSIYQELWERLSKFVPEQELS' A
#
# COMPACT_ATOMS: atom_id res chain seq x y z
N MET A 1 4.68 -21.43 1.86
CA MET A 1 3.97 -20.78 0.73
C MET A 1 3.61 -19.35 1.14
N GLY A 2 4.30 -18.34 0.60
CA GLY A 2 4.04 -16.92 0.90
C GLY A 2 2.84 -16.38 0.14
N ARG A 3 2.12 -15.41 0.72
CA ARG A 3 1.06 -14.66 0.04
C ARG A 3 1.60 -13.28 -0.30
N SER A 4 1.38 -12.83 -1.52
CA SER A 4 1.71 -11.48 -1.95
C SER A 4 0.44 -10.71 -2.28
N ALA A 5 0.48 -9.40 -2.11
CA ALA A 5 -0.57 -8.48 -2.50
C ALA A 5 0.07 -7.29 -3.20
N TYR A 6 -0.52 -6.87 -4.31
CA TYR A 6 -0.06 -5.70 -5.06
C TYR A 6 -0.97 -4.52 -4.76
N LEU A 7 -0.39 -3.33 -4.66
CA LEU A 7 -1.08 -2.08 -4.42
C LEU A 7 -0.62 -1.05 -5.44
N CYS A 8 -1.54 -0.20 -5.90
CA CYS A 8 -1.21 0.92 -6.78
C CYS A 8 -0.30 1.93 -6.06
N PRO A 9 0.71 2.50 -6.74
CA PRO A 9 1.61 3.52 -6.20
C PRO A 9 0.94 4.91 -6.14
N ARG A 10 -0.27 4.98 -5.58
CA ARG A 10 -1.02 6.23 -5.39
C ARG A 10 -1.43 6.35 -3.93
N GLU A 11 -1.34 7.57 -3.39
CA GLU A 11 -1.75 7.89 -2.03
C GLU A 11 -3.19 7.45 -1.77
N SER A 12 -4.13 7.79 -2.66
CA SER A 12 -5.53 7.39 -2.57
C SER A 12 -5.73 5.86 -2.46
N CYS A 13 -4.89 5.07 -3.15
CA CYS A 13 -4.93 3.61 -3.06
C CYS A 13 -4.48 3.11 -1.69
N LEU A 14 -3.37 3.65 -1.17
CA LEU A 14 -2.83 3.29 0.13
C LEU A 14 -3.76 3.72 1.26
N THR A 15 -4.35 4.92 1.20
CA THR A 15 -5.38 5.39 2.16
C THR A 15 -6.56 4.43 2.23
N LEU A 16 -7.13 4.06 1.07
CA LEU A 16 -8.27 3.15 1.00
C LEU A 16 -7.93 1.73 1.43
N ALA A 17 -6.70 1.27 1.15
CA ALA A 17 -6.22 -0.04 1.55
C ALA A 17 -6.00 -0.13 3.06
N SER A 18 -5.39 0.90 3.66
CA SER A 18 -5.13 1.00 5.10
C SER A 18 -6.43 1.09 5.88
N LYS A 19 -7.32 2.01 5.50
CA LYS A 19 -8.63 2.23 6.16
C LYS A 19 -9.53 0.99 6.18
N LYS A 20 -9.47 0.16 5.14
CA LYS A 20 -10.25 -1.09 5.05
C LYS A 20 -9.44 -2.35 5.41
N ASN A 21 -8.22 -2.18 5.90
CA ASN A 21 -7.27 -3.25 6.21
C ASN A 21 -7.16 -4.32 5.09
N ARG A 22 -7.17 -3.85 3.83
CA ARG A 22 -7.22 -4.73 2.66
C ARG A 22 -5.95 -5.56 2.53
N LEU A 23 -4.79 -4.99 2.87
CA LEU A 23 -3.50 -5.70 2.87
C LEU A 23 -3.54 -6.86 3.86
N GLY A 24 -3.97 -6.60 5.10
CA GLY A 24 -4.09 -7.64 6.12
C GLY A 24 -5.07 -8.75 5.71
N ARG A 25 -6.18 -8.39 5.05
CA ARG A 25 -7.16 -9.38 4.55
C ARG A 25 -6.64 -10.24 3.40
N ARG A 26 -5.87 -9.66 2.48
CA ARG A 26 -5.25 -10.39 1.35
C ARG A 26 -4.11 -11.30 1.81
N LEU A 27 -3.28 -10.78 2.70
CA LEU A 27 -2.15 -11.52 3.28
C LEU A 27 -2.60 -12.50 4.38
N LYS A 28 -3.85 -12.35 4.87
CA LYS A 28 -4.44 -13.06 6.02
C LYS A 28 -3.53 -12.95 7.25
N ALA A 29 -3.03 -11.75 7.50
CA ALA A 29 -2.13 -11.44 8.60
C ALA A 29 -2.45 -10.04 9.15
N PRO A 30 -2.28 -9.79 10.46
CA PRO A 30 -2.36 -8.44 10.99
C PRO A 30 -1.19 -7.61 10.45
N ILE A 31 -1.50 -6.46 9.86
CA ILE A 31 -0.50 -5.48 9.40
C ILE A 31 -0.45 -4.36 10.44
N PRO A 32 0.70 -4.13 11.10
CA PRO A 32 0.84 -3.03 12.04
C PRO A 32 0.92 -1.68 11.32
N ASP A 33 0.54 -0.61 12.00
CA ASP A 33 0.51 0.75 11.44
C ASP A 33 1.88 1.24 10.97
N SER A 34 2.96 0.80 11.62
CA SER A 34 4.34 1.12 11.20
C SER A 34 4.65 0.69 9.77
N ILE A 35 4.09 -0.43 9.31
CA ILE A 35 4.25 -0.90 7.92
C ILE A 35 3.51 0.03 6.95
N TYR A 36 2.33 0.53 7.35
CA TYR A 36 1.60 1.51 6.55
C TYR A 36 2.35 2.85 6.49
N GLN A 37 2.94 3.31 7.60
CA GLN A 37 3.76 4.53 7.62
C GLN A 37 4.99 4.42 6.71
N GLU A 38 5.71 3.29 6.77
CA GLU A 38 6.86 3.06 5.89
C GLU A 38 6.43 2.96 4.42
N LEU A 39 5.29 2.31 4.14
CA LEU A 39 4.69 2.30 2.80
C LEU A 39 4.37 3.71 2.30
N TRP A 40 3.87 4.60 3.17
CA TRP A 40 3.61 6.00 2.84
C TRP A 40 4.87 6.78 2.49
N GLU A 41 5.91 6.67 3.30
CA GLU A 41 7.20 7.31 3.01
C GLU A 41 7.80 6.84 1.69
N ARG A 42 7.70 5.55 1.41
CA ARG A 42 8.15 4.98 0.14
C ARG A 42 7.28 5.48 -0.99
N LEU A 43 5.97 5.50 -0.85
CA LEU A 43 5.05 5.92 -1.91
C LEU A 43 5.23 7.40 -2.27
N SER A 44 5.52 8.26 -1.28
CA SER A 44 5.92 9.65 -1.49
C SER A 44 7.21 9.77 -2.31
N LYS A 45 8.17 8.84 -2.14
CA LYS A 45 9.39 8.76 -2.96
C LYS A 45 9.15 8.15 -4.35
N PHE A 46 8.06 7.41 -4.52
CA PHE A 46 7.76 6.60 -5.70
C PHE A 46 6.58 7.14 -6.53
N VAL A 47 6.18 8.40 -6.38
CA VAL A 47 5.15 9.00 -7.24
C VAL A 47 5.55 8.79 -8.70
N PRO A 48 4.86 7.92 -9.45
CA PRO A 48 5.21 7.70 -10.82
C PRO A 48 4.76 8.93 -11.60
N GLU A 49 5.72 9.59 -12.24
CA GLU A 49 5.52 10.53 -13.35
C GLU A 49 4.92 9.82 -14.58
N GLN A 50 3.85 9.05 -14.37
CA GLN A 50 3.15 8.24 -15.39
C GLN A 50 1.72 8.75 -15.56
N GLU A 51 1.57 10.08 -15.55
CA GLU A 51 0.50 10.82 -16.21
C GLU A 51 1.13 11.85 -17.16
N LEU A 52 2.13 11.42 -17.93
CA LEU A 52 2.51 12.07 -19.19
C LEU A 52 2.25 11.09 -20.33
N SER A 53 1.00 11.04 -20.76
CA SER A 53 0.56 10.70 -22.13
C SER A 53 -0.88 11.15 -22.30
#